data_AF-A0A4W5KB05-F1
#
_entry.id   AF-A0A4W5KB05-F1
#
_cell.length_a   1.000
_cell.length_b   1.000
_cell.length_c   1.000
_cell.angle_alpha   90.00
_cell.angle_beta   90.00
_cell.angle_gamma   90.00
#
_symmetry.space_group_name_H-M   'P 1'
#
loop_
_entity.id
_entity.type
_entity.pdbx_description
1 polymer ?
#
loop_
_entity_poly.entity_id
_entity_poly.type
_entity_poly.pdbx_seq_one_letter_code
_entity_poly.pdbx_strand_id
1 'polypeptide(L)'
;MSSCCENWSPSLPGLLQFQPSLPAEGIIRPATEPAHVTVNEDDGEVRLLVARAQGLLGRVMVGYRTSPFTAASPEDYEDSDGMLDFLPGERFKYISVTV
;
A
#
# COMPACT_ATOMS: atom_id res chain seq x y z
N MET A 1 -13.77 -10.79 -10.20
CA MET A 1 -13.19 -9.46 -9.86
C MET A 1 -13.42 -9.23 -8.38
N SER A 2 -12.62 -9.90 -7.55
CA SER A 2 -12.73 -9.80 -6.10
C SER A 2 -11.82 -8.67 -5.62
N SER A 3 -12.39 -7.68 -4.92
CA SER A 3 -11.63 -6.55 -4.37
C SER A 3 -11.27 -6.87 -2.93
N CYS A 4 -9.98 -7.02 -2.64
CA CYS A 4 -9.48 -7.40 -1.32
C CYS A 4 -9.04 -6.20 -0.46
N CYS A 5 -8.93 -4.99 -1.03
CA CYS A 5 -8.09 -3.95 -0.43
C CYS A 5 -8.80 -2.60 -0.28
N GLU A 6 -10.07 -2.59 0.12
CA GLU A 6 -10.76 -1.33 0.41
C GLU A 6 -10.62 -1.01 1.91
N ASN A 7 -10.19 0.23 2.21
CA ASN A 7 -10.15 0.82 3.54
C ASN A 7 -8.87 0.64 4.39
N TRP A 8 -7.72 0.81 3.75
CA TRP A 8 -6.47 1.10 4.41
C TRP A 8 -6.39 2.58 4.79
N SER A 9 -6.84 2.95 5.99
CA SER A 9 -6.74 4.32 6.51
C SER A 9 -5.29 4.65 6.88
N PRO A 10 -4.53 5.47 6.13
CA PRO A 10 -3.36 6.11 6.69
C PRO A 10 -3.90 7.23 7.58
N SER A 11 -3.59 7.18 8.87
CA SER A 11 -4.02 8.16 9.87
C SER A 11 -3.53 9.60 9.64
N LEU A 12 -3.03 9.95 8.44
CA LEU A 12 -2.65 11.30 8.04
C LEU A 12 -2.88 11.50 6.53
N PRO A 13 -3.95 12.22 6.09
CA PRO A 13 -4.12 12.53 4.69
C PRO A 13 -2.88 13.26 4.16
N GLY A 14 -2.19 12.66 3.18
CA GLY A 14 -1.07 13.26 2.45
C GLY A 14 0.35 12.94 2.94
N LEU A 15 0.55 12.22 4.06
CA LEU A 15 1.91 11.79 4.46
C LEU A 15 2.33 10.50 3.75
N LEU A 16 1.46 9.49 3.79
CA LEU A 16 1.68 8.17 3.21
C LEU A 16 0.47 7.80 2.34
N GLN A 17 0.75 7.24 1.17
CA GLN A 17 -0.28 6.85 0.22
C GLN A 17 0.19 5.73 -0.68
N PHE A 18 -0.73 4.93 -1.20
CA PHE A 18 -0.41 4.00 -2.26
C PHE A 18 -0.16 4.74 -3.58
N GLN A 19 0.68 4.19 -4.45
CA GLN A 19 0.93 4.69 -5.79
C GLN A 19 0.80 3.54 -6.80
N PRO A 20 0.16 3.78 -7.96
CA PRO A 20 0.02 2.74 -9.00
C PRO A 20 1.35 2.41 -9.68
N SER A 21 2.31 3.34 -9.64
CA SER A 21 3.64 3.19 -10.21
C SER A 21 4.62 4.07 -9.45
N LEU A 22 5.92 3.78 -9.59
CA LEU A 22 6.97 4.66 -9.07
C LEU A 22 6.84 6.06 -9.70
N PRO A 23 6.64 7.12 -8.91
CA PRO A 23 6.59 8.48 -9.44
C PRO A 23 7.91 8.85 -10.12
N ALA A 24 7.83 9.53 -11.26
CA ALA A 24 8.98 10.24 -11.82
C ALA A 24 9.50 11.25 -10.78
N GLU A 25 10.81 11.50 -10.79
CA GLU A 25 11.46 12.40 -9.83
C GLU A 25 10.68 13.70 -9.63
N GLY A 26 10.48 14.11 -8.37
CA GLY A 26 9.78 15.35 -8.04
C GLY A 26 8.80 15.25 -6.87
N ILE A 27 7.79 16.12 -6.92
CA ILE A 27 6.75 16.25 -5.90
C ILE A 27 5.70 15.15 -6.12
N ILE A 28 5.45 14.35 -5.08
CA ILE A 28 4.36 13.38 -5.09
C ILE A 28 3.10 14.14 -4.64
N ARG A 29 2.13 14.26 -5.54
CA ARG A 29 0.85 14.90 -5.22
C ARG A 29 0.07 14.05 -4.23
N PRO A 30 -0.57 14.64 -3.21
CA PRO A 30 -1.48 13.90 -2.35
C PRO A 30 -2.56 13.19 -3.15
N ALA A 31 -2.82 11.93 -2.82
CA ALA A 31 -3.92 11.16 -3.37
C ALA A 31 -5.24 11.76 -2.88
N THR A 32 -6.16 12.01 -3.81
CA THR A 32 -7.50 12.53 -3.52
C THR A 32 -8.54 11.41 -3.39
N GLU A 33 -8.18 10.19 -3.78
CA GLU A 33 -9.03 9.01 -3.78
C GLU A 33 -8.24 7.79 -3.29
N PRO A 34 -8.91 6.74 -2.79
CA PRO A 34 -8.28 5.48 -2.47
C PRO A 34 -7.58 4.88 -3.70
N ALA A 35 -6.47 4.17 -3.48
CA ALA A 35 -5.84 3.42 -4.56
C ALA A 35 -6.61 2.12 -4.79
N HIS A 36 -6.89 1.83 -6.05
CA HIS A 36 -7.47 0.57 -6.49
C HIS A 36 -6.45 -0.18 -7.33
N VAL A 37 -6.30 -1.47 -7.05
CA VAL A 37 -5.48 -2.39 -7.84
C VAL A 37 -6.36 -3.56 -8.26
N THR A 38 -6.19 -4.01 -9.50
CA THR A 38 -6.78 -5.23 -10.00
C THR A 38 -5.65 -6.20 -10.27
N VAL A 39 -5.79 -7.41 -9.74
CA VAL A 39 -4.78 -8.47 -9.76
C VAL A 39 -5.42 -9.73 -10.34
N ASN A 40 -4.61 -10.55 -11.02
CA ASN A 40 -5.05 -11.89 -11.39
C ASN A 40 -4.65 -12.87 -10.28
N GLU A 41 -5.52 -13.82 -9.95
CA GLU A 41 -5.21 -14.93 -9.02
C GLU A 41 -4.01 -15.76 -9.52
N ASP A 42 -3.82 -15.84 -10.85
CA ASP A 42 -2.68 -16.52 -11.45
C ASP A 42 -1.33 -15.79 -11.24
N ASP A 43 -1.32 -14.53 -10.78
CA ASP A 43 -0.08 -13.76 -10.59
C ASP A 43 0.69 -14.21 -9.34
N GLY A 44 0.03 -14.89 -8.39
CA GLY A 44 0.59 -15.44 -7.15
C GLY A 44 1.01 -14.42 -6.09
N GLU A 45 1.46 -13.23 -6.47
CA GLU A 45 1.81 -12.14 -5.55
C GLU A 45 1.46 -10.78 -6.14
N VAL A 46 0.79 -9.93 -5.34
CA VAL A 46 0.66 -8.49 -5.62
C VAL A 46 1.64 -7.68 -4.79
N ARG A 47 2.30 -6.73 -5.44
CA ARG A 47 3.20 -5.75 -4.81
C ARG A 47 2.57 -4.36 -4.79
N LEU A 48 2.22 -3.91 -3.60
CA LEU A 48 1.60 -2.60 -3.37
C LEU A 48 2.67 -1.58 -2.98
N LEU A 49 2.89 -0.58 -3.84
CA LEU A 49 3.83 0.51 -3.58
C LEU A 49 3.22 1.52 -2.60
N VAL A 50 3.87 1.70 -1.46
CA VAL A 50 3.56 2.75 -0.48
C VAL A 50 4.58 3.88 -0.61
N ALA A 51 4.08 5.08 -0.88
CA ALA A 51 4.87 6.29 -1.02
C ALA A 51 4.68 7.24 0.16
N ARG A 52 5.80 7.72 0.71
CA ARG A 52 5.87 8.85 1.65
C ARG A 52 5.88 10.15 0.84
N ALA A 53 4.71 10.75 0.68
CA ALA A 53 4.49 11.84 -0.26
C ALA A 53 5.04 13.19 0.24
N GLN A 54 4.93 13.48 1.55
CA GLN A 54 5.31 14.77 2.14
C GLN A 54 6.26 14.57 3.33
N GLY A 55 7.34 15.35 3.39
CA GLY A 55 8.28 15.36 4.52
C GLY A 55 9.12 14.08 4.67
N LEU A 56 10.43 14.19 4.41
CA LEU A 56 11.39 13.08 4.46
C LEU A 56 12.31 13.12 5.69
N LEU A 57 12.08 14.07 6.59
CA LEU A 57 12.85 14.23 7.81
C LEU A 57 12.36 13.21 8.85
N GLY A 58 13.31 12.58 9.53
CA GLY A 58 13.02 11.59 10.58
C GLY A 58 12.50 10.25 10.07
N ARG A 59 12.40 9.30 11.00
CA ARG A 59 11.90 7.94 10.80
C ARG A 59 10.38 7.90 10.95
N VAL A 60 9.69 7.12 10.12
CA VAL A 60 8.25 6.89 10.20
C VAL A 60 7.96 5.40 10.14
N MET A 61 7.18 4.89 11.09
CA MET A 61 6.72 3.51 11.12
C MET A 61 5.23 3.43 10.82
N VAL A 62 4.82 2.46 9.99
CA VAL A 62 3.45 2.31 9.51
C VAL A 62 3.02 0.88 9.65
N GLY A 63 2.00 0.63 10.48
CA GLY A 63 1.36 -0.68 10.58
C GLY A 63 0.45 -0.93 9.37
N TYR A 64 0.37 -2.20 8.96
CA TYR A 64 -0.33 -2.62 7.75
C TYR A 64 -1.04 -3.95 8.02
N ARG A 65 -2.23 -4.15 7.47
CA ARG A 65 -2.98 -5.42 7.55
C ARG A 65 -4.02 -5.55 6.43
N THR A 66 -4.11 -6.71 5.80
CA THR A 66 -5.18 -7.06 4.85
C THR A 66 -6.54 -7.11 5.54
N SER A 67 -7.58 -6.60 4.87
CA SER A 67 -8.95 -6.62 5.39
C SER A 67 -9.89 -7.09 4.29
N PRO A 68 -10.65 -8.17 4.50
CA PRO A 68 -11.50 -8.72 3.46
C PRO A 68 -12.67 -7.77 3.16
N PHE A 69 -13.03 -7.69 1.87
CA PHE A 69 -14.28 -7.04 1.44
C PHE A 69 -15.20 -8.04 0.73
N THR A 70 -14.84 -8.49 -0.48
CA THR A 70 -15.52 -9.60 -1.16
C THR A 70 -14.67 -10.86 -1.30
N ALA A 71 -13.35 -10.71 -1.21
CA ALA A 71 -12.38 -11.81 -1.24
C ALA A 71 -12.28 -12.47 0.15
N ALA A 72 -12.05 -13.78 0.19
CA ALA A 72 -11.89 -14.57 1.41
C ALA A 72 -10.47 -15.16 1.50
N SER A 73 -9.86 -15.10 2.68
CA SER A 73 -8.61 -15.79 2.99
C SER A 73 -8.90 -17.16 3.61
N PRO A 74 -8.18 -18.24 3.24
CA PRO A 74 -7.02 -18.28 2.34
C PRO A 74 -7.37 -18.57 0.86
N GLU A 75 -8.65 -18.49 0.46
CA GLU A 75 -9.13 -18.98 -0.84
C GLU A 75 -8.77 -18.05 -2.02
N ASP A 76 -8.95 -16.74 -1.84
CA ASP A 76 -8.71 -15.68 -2.84
C ASP A 76 -7.40 -14.90 -2.59
N TYR A 77 -6.85 -14.97 -1.37
CA TYR A 77 -5.61 -14.31 -0.96
C TYR A 77 -5.15 -14.85 0.40
N GLU A 78 -3.89 -14.64 0.77
CA GLU A 78 -3.40 -14.92 2.13
C GLU A 78 -3.40 -13.66 3.01
N ASP A 79 -3.94 -13.76 4.22
CA ASP A 79 -3.89 -12.66 5.17
C ASP A 79 -2.43 -12.23 5.48
N SER A 80 -2.16 -10.93 5.37
CA SER A 80 -0.84 -10.34 5.54
C SER A 80 -0.91 -9.09 6.42
N ASP A 81 -0.06 -9.02 7.44
CA ASP A 81 0.10 -7.86 8.30
C ASP A 81 1.58 -7.61 8.66
N GLY A 82 1.91 -6.39 9.07
CA GLY A 82 3.28 -6.04 9.38
C GLY A 82 3.52 -4.55 9.63
N MET A 83 4.79 -4.16 9.59
CA MET A 83 5.22 -2.77 9.74
C MET A 83 6.17 -2.36 8.62
N LEU A 84 5.91 -1.21 8.01
CA LEU A 84 6.84 -0.52 7.12
C LEU A 84 7.67 0.47 7.94
N ASP A 85 8.99 0.35 7.87
CA ASP A 85 9.94 1.25 8.52
C ASP A 85 10.62 2.17 7.49
N PHE A 86 10.12 3.40 7.38
CA PHE A 86 10.72 4.43 6.53
C PHE A 86 11.81 5.17 7.31
N LEU A 87 13.06 4.92 6.94
CA LEU A 87 14.21 5.66 7.41
C LEU A 87 14.21 7.10 6.87
N PRO A 88 14.98 8.03 7.48
CA PRO A 88 15.12 9.38 6.94
C PRO A 88 15.55 9.36 5.47
N GLY A 89 14.85 10.11 4.62
CA GLY A 89 15.09 10.15 3.18
C GLY A 89 14.40 9.05 2.36
N GLU A 90 13.91 7.96 2.98
CA GLU A 90 13.20 6.92 2.25
C GLU A 90 11.80 7.37 1.84
N ARG A 91 11.49 7.17 0.55
CA ARG A 91 10.21 7.59 -0.04
C ARG A 91 9.30 6.43 -0.37
N PHE A 92 9.84 5.22 -0.55
CA PHE A 92 9.10 4.10 -1.12
C PHE A 92 9.37 2.83 -0.33
N LYS A 93 8.30 2.08 -0.06
CA LYS A 93 8.33 0.70 0.44
C LYS A 93 7.26 -0.11 -0.31
N TYR A 94 7.36 -1.42 -0.23
CA TYR A 94 6.37 -2.33 -0.81
C TYR A 94 5.72 -3.17 0.28
N ILE A 95 4.45 -3.45 0.09
CA ILE A 95 3.73 -4.52 0.79
C ILE A 95 3.49 -5.62 -0.23
N SER A 96 3.84 -6.85 0.13
CA SER A 96 3.55 -8.05 -0.65
C SER A 96 2.35 -8.77 -0.06
N VAL A 97 1.41 -9.17 -0.91
CA VAL A 97 0.26 -10.01 -0.54
C VAL A 97 0.18 -11.17 -1.54
N THR A 98 0.14 -12.40 -1.04
CA THR A 98 -0.11 -13.59 -1.87
C THR A 98 -1.58 -13.57 -2.32
N VAL A 99 -1.81 -13.81 -3.60
CA VAL A 99 -3.14 -13.92 -4.23
C VAL A 99 -3.30 -15.25 -4.92
#